data_AF-A0A961ZIL4-F1
#
_entry.id   AF-A0A961ZIL4-F1
#
_cell.length_a   1.000
_cell.length_b   1.000
_cell.length_c   1.000
_cell.angle_alpha   90.00
_cell.angle_beta   90.00
_cell.angle_gamma   90.00
#
_symmetry.space_group_name_H-M   'P 1'
#
loop_
_entity.id
_entity.type
_entity.pdbx_description
1 polymer ?
#
loop_
_entity_poly.entity_id
_entity_poly.type
_entity_poly.pdbx_seq_one_letter_code
_entity_poly.pdbx_strand_id
1 'polypeptide(L)'
;MFKAMPISLWWFVATAIIFLLQAFPLTGVFLMLVAAPVWSVLTVNAGFVSLAAEAIVRPGYRLWLLAPALYIGGYLVAAGISHAELETWDKELHAANAGVSVPYTPDAHALVLRPDRSGEATSIKHGLVRTYGVPVVYEVNTNVKTASHSSQRLIAAAQCQQIKEDPSARAANVEVAWVRTGRKQSKDLCVLNRPEDPDKPAITITISGSKQSRMLVDATIEEATIEMPGGATSKLLTGRAAPLPWIPKPMMGCALNSSAPSWNCYAGFLRSKARQLGGSSLEVVATSLGLEAQTLADLTARLPARTAADIEADVARTIQQNTALSLQNLDRIIADPSVQLTVHDIRGLKEQPELWRNRVPDMLDALERAMTGQRSMRERAGMLQGLFAVLDDDDYRPVAERTLAILSAHPEISRDVVRDTALERLAIVGEAALPVLDQRIFWSNRRPGSGYREGTLRYVVSKGAILGLCKLGRNAEHLAGRIAAPFLSREGPRDRDARFAAVVTLLRLGRADLAEAAGKVQPDQSLDAIRSRVGPDSPADVCVNRSAWRSRLASERRRADRAD
;
A
#
# COMPACT_ATOMS: atom_id res chain seq x y z
N MET A 1 -60.17 11.71 -11.47
CA MET A 1 -59.19 11.18 -12.45
C MET A 1 -58.13 10.24 -11.85
N PHE A 2 -57.96 10.14 -10.51
CA PHE A 2 -56.95 9.28 -9.86
C PHE A 2 -57.42 7.88 -9.40
N LYS A 3 -58.63 7.42 -9.76
CA LYS A 3 -59.21 6.17 -9.21
C LYS A 3 -58.65 4.86 -9.79
N ALA A 4 -57.59 4.89 -10.60
CA ALA A 4 -57.08 3.69 -11.26
C ALA A 4 -55.58 3.77 -11.58
N MET A 5 -54.72 4.06 -10.60
CA MET A 5 -53.28 3.86 -10.78
C MET A 5 -52.91 2.39 -10.51
N PRO A 6 -52.03 1.78 -11.33
CA PRO A 6 -51.48 0.45 -11.08
C PRO A 6 -50.83 0.37 -9.70
N ILE A 7 -51.07 -0.71 -8.95
CA ILE A 7 -50.48 -0.89 -7.61
C ILE A 7 -48.97 -1.09 -7.74
N SER A 8 -48.55 -1.75 -8.82
CA SER A 8 -47.16 -1.90 -9.25
C SER A 8 -46.33 -0.60 -9.27
N LEU A 9 -46.94 0.59 -9.38
CA LEU A 9 -46.21 1.86 -9.33
C LEU A 9 -45.51 2.11 -7.98
N TRP A 10 -45.97 1.48 -6.89
CA TRP A 10 -45.35 1.59 -5.58
C TRP A 10 -43.90 1.11 -5.51
N TRP A 11 -43.51 0.16 -6.37
CA TRP A 11 -42.12 -0.29 -6.46
C TRP A 11 -41.16 0.83 -6.89
N PHE A 12 -41.58 1.65 -7.86
CA PHE A 12 -40.78 2.78 -8.35
C PHE A 12 -40.75 3.91 -7.32
N VAL A 13 -41.88 4.19 -6.66
CA VAL A 13 -41.96 5.18 -5.57
C VAL A 13 -41.03 4.78 -4.42
N ALA A 14 -41.06 3.52 -3.99
CA ALA A 14 -40.16 3.02 -2.94
C ALA A 14 -38.68 3.18 -3.35
N THR A 15 -38.34 2.86 -4.60
CA THR A 15 -36.97 3.03 -5.13
C THR A 15 -36.54 4.50 -5.11
N ALA A 16 -37.42 5.41 -5.55
CA ALA A 16 -37.15 6.84 -5.55
C ALA A 16 -36.95 7.40 -4.13
N ILE A 17 -37.78 6.98 -3.17
CA ILE A 17 -37.64 7.37 -1.76
C ILE A 17 -36.30 6.89 -1.21
N ILE A 18 -35.92 5.63 -1.46
CA ILE A 18 -34.64 5.08 -0.99
C ILE A 18 -33.46 5.83 -1.61
N PHE A 19 -33.53 6.16 -2.90
CA PHE A 19 -32.50 6.94 -3.57
C PHE A 19 -32.36 8.36 -2.98
N LEU A 20 -33.48 9.05 -2.74
CA LEU A 20 -33.49 10.36 -2.09
C LEU A 20 -32.96 10.31 -0.65
N LEU A 21 -33.29 9.27 0.11
CA LEU A 21 -32.71 9.05 1.43
C LEU A 21 -31.20 8.80 1.35
N GLN A 22 -30.70 8.14 0.30
CA GLN A 22 -29.26 7.97 0.11
C GLN A 22 -28.53 9.26 -0.30
N ALA A 23 -29.22 10.26 -0.86
CA ALA A 23 -28.59 11.53 -1.20
C ALA A 23 -28.05 12.28 0.03
N PHE A 24 -28.62 12.03 1.21
CA PHE A 24 -28.10 12.55 2.48
C PHE A 24 -27.02 11.61 3.05
N PRO A 25 -25.77 12.08 3.31
CA PRO A 25 -24.67 11.21 3.73
C PRO A 25 -24.95 10.40 5.01
N LEU A 26 -25.69 10.96 5.97
CA LEU A 26 -25.97 10.30 7.24
C LEU A 26 -26.80 9.03 7.04
N THR A 27 -27.93 9.13 6.35
CA THR A 27 -28.81 7.99 6.00
C THR A 27 -28.19 7.11 4.92
N GLY A 28 -27.48 7.71 3.97
CA GLY A 28 -26.79 7.04 2.89
C GLY A 28 -25.76 6.02 3.35
N VAL A 29 -24.97 6.30 4.40
CA VAL A 29 -24.01 5.34 4.95
C VAL A 29 -24.72 4.10 5.52
N PHE A 30 -25.80 4.26 6.28
CA PHE A 30 -26.57 3.13 6.81
C PHE A 30 -27.22 2.31 5.68
N LEU A 31 -27.74 2.99 4.66
CA LEU A 31 -28.33 2.34 3.50
C LEU A 31 -27.29 1.60 2.64
N MET A 32 -26.06 2.13 2.55
CA MET A 32 -24.95 1.45 1.88
C MET A 32 -24.57 0.15 2.62
N LEU A 33 -24.61 0.11 3.95
CA LEU A 33 -24.32 -1.10 4.73
C LEU A 33 -25.29 -2.25 4.45
N VAL A 34 -26.54 -1.93 4.11
CA VAL A 34 -27.56 -2.93 3.71
C VAL A 34 -27.64 -3.13 2.19
N ALA A 35 -26.63 -2.65 1.44
CA ALA A 35 -26.55 -2.71 -0.02
C ALA A 35 -27.77 -2.12 -0.73
N ALA A 36 -28.39 -1.07 -0.16
CA ALA A 36 -29.56 -0.41 -0.73
C ALA A 36 -29.39 0.08 -2.19
N PRO A 37 -28.20 0.50 -2.68
CA PRO A 37 -28.02 0.77 -4.10
C PRO A 37 -28.38 -0.41 -5.02
N VAL A 38 -28.15 -1.65 -4.56
CA VAL A 38 -28.47 -2.88 -5.31
C VAL A 38 -29.97 -3.17 -5.28
N TRP A 39 -30.73 -2.66 -4.31
CA TRP A 39 -32.17 -2.91 -4.22
C TRP A 39 -32.92 -2.38 -5.44
N SER A 40 -32.44 -1.28 -6.03
CA SER A 40 -32.99 -0.73 -7.27
C SER A 40 -33.00 -1.74 -8.43
N VAL A 41 -32.04 -2.66 -8.48
CA VAL A 41 -32.03 -3.76 -9.46
C VAL A 41 -33.26 -4.65 -9.28
N LEU A 42 -33.63 -4.96 -8.05
CA LEU A 42 -34.77 -5.81 -7.75
C LEU A 42 -36.10 -5.06 -7.88
N THR A 43 -36.22 -3.88 -7.27
CA THR A 43 -37.48 -3.14 -7.18
C THR A 43 -37.92 -2.58 -8.52
N VAL A 44 -37.00 -2.06 -9.35
CA VAL A 44 -37.36 -1.53 -10.69
C VAL A 44 -37.82 -2.66 -11.60
N ASN A 45 -37.07 -3.78 -11.66
CA ASN A 45 -37.46 -4.93 -12.48
C ASN A 45 -38.77 -5.57 -11.96
N ALA A 46 -38.94 -5.71 -10.65
CA ALA A 46 -40.20 -6.17 -10.05
C ALA A 46 -41.37 -5.24 -10.41
N GLY A 47 -41.15 -3.92 -10.35
CA GLY A 47 -42.13 -2.92 -10.75
C GLY A 47 -42.62 -3.11 -12.18
N PHE A 48 -41.70 -3.28 -13.14
CA PHE A 48 -42.06 -3.50 -14.53
C PHE A 48 -42.76 -4.85 -14.77
N VAL A 49 -42.31 -5.93 -14.12
CA VAL A 49 -42.96 -7.25 -14.22
C VAL A 49 -44.37 -7.21 -13.63
N SER A 50 -44.54 -6.62 -12.45
CA SER A 50 -45.86 -6.45 -11.82
C SER A 50 -46.78 -5.57 -12.67
N LEU A 51 -46.26 -4.48 -13.26
CA LEU A 51 -47.03 -3.60 -14.14
C LEU A 51 -47.52 -4.33 -15.40
N ALA A 52 -46.67 -5.16 -16.00
CA ALA A 52 -47.06 -5.99 -17.13
C ALA A 52 -48.18 -6.99 -16.74
N ALA A 53 -48.03 -7.67 -15.61
CA ALA A 53 -49.03 -8.62 -15.11
C ALA A 53 -50.39 -7.94 -14.83
N GLU A 54 -50.38 -6.78 -14.16
CA GLU A 54 -51.59 -6.00 -13.90
C GLU A 54 -52.28 -5.54 -15.19
N ALA A 55 -51.50 -5.09 -16.18
CA ALA A 55 -52.01 -4.63 -17.47
C ALA A 55 -52.60 -5.76 -18.34
N ILE A 56 -52.11 -6.99 -18.19
CA ILE A 56 -52.68 -8.18 -18.83
C ILE A 56 -54.02 -8.57 -18.19
N VAL A 57 -54.10 -8.58 -16.85
CA VAL A 57 -55.30 -9.01 -16.11
C VAL A 57 -56.44 -7.98 -16.19
N ARG A 58 -56.12 -6.69 -16.28
CA ARG A 58 -57.13 -5.61 -16.24
C ARG A 58 -57.22 -4.89 -17.59
N PRO A 59 -58.30 -5.07 -18.36
CA PRO A 59 -58.42 -4.50 -19.71
C PRO A 59 -58.21 -2.98 -19.79
N GLY A 60 -58.62 -2.24 -18.77
CA GLY A 60 -58.44 -0.78 -18.70
C GLY A 60 -56.98 -0.31 -18.55
N TYR A 61 -56.04 -1.23 -18.31
CA TYR A 61 -54.63 -0.92 -18.09
C TYR A 61 -53.71 -1.35 -19.22
N ARG A 62 -54.23 -1.89 -20.33
CA ARG A 62 -53.41 -2.44 -21.43
C ARG A 62 -52.37 -1.47 -22.00
N LEU A 63 -52.65 -0.16 -22.00
CA LEU A 63 -51.71 0.86 -22.46
C LEU A 63 -50.43 0.89 -21.61
N TRP A 64 -50.51 0.50 -20.33
CA TRP A 64 -49.35 0.39 -19.44
C TRP A 64 -48.38 -0.72 -19.83
N LEU A 65 -48.73 -1.64 -20.75
CA LEU A 65 -47.78 -2.60 -21.32
C LEU A 65 -46.67 -1.94 -22.14
N LEU A 66 -46.89 -0.71 -22.63
CA LEU A 66 -45.85 0.02 -23.36
C LEU A 66 -44.63 0.30 -22.50
N ALA A 67 -44.80 0.61 -21.21
CA ALA A 67 -43.69 0.93 -20.31
C ALA A 67 -42.71 -0.26 -20.10
N PRO A 68 -43.15 -1.47 -19.69
CA PRO A 68 -42.25 -2.62 -19.58
C PRO A 68 -41.74 -3.08 -20.95
N ALA A 69 -42.53 -2.97 -22.03
CA ALA A 69 -42.06 -3.30 -23.37
C ALA A 69 -40.91 -2.38 -23.82
N LEU A 70 -41.02 -1.07 -23.60
CA LEU A 70 -39.96 -0.11 -23.91
C LEU A 70 -38.74 -0.28 -23.00
N TYR A 71 -38.95 -0.51 -21.70
CA TYR A 71 -37.85 -0.71 -20.76
C TYR A 71 -37.06 -1.99 -21.07
N ILE A 72 -37.73 -3.15 -21.15
CA ILE A 72 -37.06 -4.43 -21.40
C ILE A 72 -36.58 -4.51 -22.85
N GLY A 73 -37.44 -4.18 -23.81
CA GLY A 73 -37.12 -4.23 -25.24
C GLY A 73 -36.03 -3.24 -25.62
N GLY A 74 -36.14 -1.98 -25.19
CA GLY A 74 -35.11 -0.97 -25.42
C GLY A 74 -33.78 -1.33 -24.76
N TYR A 75 -33.81 -1.88 -23.54
CA TYR A 75 -32.61 -2.35 -22.87
C TYR A 75 -31.97 -3.55 -23.59
N LEU A 76 -32.74 -4.53 -24.05
CA LEU A 76 -32.21 -5.68 -24.79
C LEU A 76 -31.56 -5.26 -26.10
N VAL A 77 -32.15 -4.30 -26.82
CA VAL A 77 -31.53 -3.69 -28.01
C VAL A 77 -30.22 -3.00 -27.62
N ALA A 78 -30.22 -2.19 -26.57
CA ALA A 78 -29.02 -1.52 -26.07
C ALA A 78 -27.91 -2.52 -25.66
N ALA A 79 -28.27 -3.61 -25.00
CA ALA A 79 -27.35 -4.69 -24.63
C ALA A 79 -26.80 -5.41 -25.88
N GLY A 80 -27.66 -5.72 -26.85
CA GLY A 80 -27.27 -6.29 -28.13
C GLY A 80 -26.23 -5.44 -28.86
N ILE A 81 -26.49 -4.13 -28.98
CA ILE A 81 -25.52 -3.23 -29.63
C ILE A 81 -24.24 -3.09 -28.80
N SER A 82 -24.35 -3.02 -27.47
CA SER A 82 -23.18 -3.00 -26.58
C SER A 82 -22.30 -4.24 -26.72
N HIS A 83 -22.87 -5.42 -26.97
CA HIS A 83 -22.12 -6.64 -27.21
C HIS A 83 -21.51 -6.70 -28.62
N ALA A 84 -22.23 -6.24 -29.64
CA ALA A 84 -21.72 -6.13 -31.00
C ALA A 84 -20.54 -5.15 -31.11
N GLU A 85 -20.62 -4.00 -30.43
CA GLU A 85 -19.52 -3.03 -30.34
C GLU A 85 -18.31 -3.63 -29.63
N LEU A 86 -18.52 -4.37 -28.53
CA LEU A 86 -17.45 -5.06 -27.83
C LEU A 86 -16.68 -6.02 -28.76
N GLU A 87 -17.41 -6.82 -29.56
CA GLU A 87 -16.81 -7.76 -30.52
C GLU A 87 -16.09 -7.03 -31.66
N THR A 88 -16.65 -5.89 -32.10
CA THR A 88 -16.01 -5.04 -33.12
C THR A 88 -14.69 -4.49 -32.62
N TRP A 89 -14.65 -3.96 -31.40
CA TRP A 89 -13.41 -3.49 -30.76
C TRP A 89 -12.40 -4.62 -30.59
N ASP A 90 -12.84 -5.79 -30.14
CA ASP A 90 -11.97 -6.96 -29.98
C ASP A 90 -11.29 -7.34 -31.32
N LYS A 91 -12.07 -7.38 -32.41
CA LYS A 91 -11.56 -7.64 -33.76
C LYS A 91 -10.64 -6.54 -34.29
N GLU A 92 -11.02 -5.26 -34.11
CA GLU A 92 -10.21 -4.11 -34.51
C GLU A 92 -8.84 -4.12 -33.83
N LEU A 93 -8.78 -4.40 -32.52
CA LEU A 93 -7.53 -4.47 -31.76
C LEU A 93 -6.69 -5.70 -32.14
N HIS A 94 -7.31 -6.87 -32.31
CA HIS A 94 -6.59 -8.04 -32.83
C HIS A 94 -6.01 -7.80 -34.23
N ALA A 95 -6.76 -7.16 -35.12
CA ALA A 95 -6.29 -6.80 -36.45
C ALA A 95 -5.17 -5.76 -36.41
N ALA A 96 -5.25 -4.77 -35.51
CA ALA A 96 -4.20 -3.75 -35.34
C ALA A 96 -2.87 -4.34 -34.82
N ASN A 97 -2.94 -5.40 -34.02
CA ASN A 97 -1.76 -6.11 -33.52
C ASN A 97 -1.26 -7.18 -34.49
N ALA A 98 -2.08 -7.58 -35.47
CA ALA A 98 -1.72 -8.63 -36.41
C ALA A 98 -0.53 -8.20 -37.28
N GLY A 99 0.52 -9.02 -37.29
CA GLY A 99 1.74 -8.75 -38.05
C GLY A 99 2.72 -7.80 -37.38
N VAL A 100 2.43 -7.28 -36.19
CA VAL A 100 3.42 -6.53 -35.40
C VAL A 100 4.40 -7.53 -34.80
N SER A 101 5.60 -7.58 -35.37
CA SER A 101 6.71 -8.37 -34.86
C SER A 101 7.89 -7.44 -34.54
N VAL A 102 8.43 -7.61 -33.34
CA VAL A 102 9.59 -6.89 -32.84
C VAL A 102 10.73 -7.90 -32.72
N PRO A 103 11.86 -7.69 -33.43
CA PRO A 103 12.98 -8.62 -33.37
C PRO A 103 13.65 -8.53 -32.00
N TYR A 104 13.25 -9.41 -31.09
CA TYR A 104 13.83 -9.52 -29.76
C TYR A 104 14.62 -10.82 -29.62
N THR A 105 15.85 -10.69 -29.13
CA THR A 105 16.69 -11.82 -28.73
C THR A 105 17.30 -11.48 -27.37
N PRO A 106 17.18 -12.36 -26.36
CA PRO A 106 17.73 -12.10 -25.03
C PRO A 106 19.25 -11.88 -25.02
N ASP A 107 19.96 -12.39 -26.02
CA ASP A 107 21.40 -12.26 -26.14
C ASP A 107 21.83 -10.87 -26.64
N ALA A 108 21.07 -10.25 -27.55
CA ALA A 108 21.42 -8.95 -28.14
C ALA A 108 20.71 -7.76 -27.48
N HIS A 109 19.59 -7.98 -26.79
CA HIS A 109 18.73 -6.91 -26.31
C HIS A 109 18.38 -7.06 -24.82
N ALA A 110 18.23 -5.92 -24.14
CA ALA A 110 17.58 -5.84 -22.84
C ALA A 110 16.12 -5.40 -23.01
N LEU A 111 15.20 -5.93 -22.20
CA LEU A 111 13.83 -5.42 -22.13
C LEU A 111 13.69 -4.46 -20.95
N VAL A 112 13.31 -3.22 -21.21
CA VAL A 112 13.10 -2.18 -20.20
C VAL A 112 11.64 -1.74 -20.21
N LEU A 113 10.97 -1.76 -19.05
CA LEU A 113 9.63 -1.21 -18.89
C LEU A 113 9.70 0.16 -18.21
N ARG A 114 8.98 1.14 -18.76
CA ARG A 114 8.74 2.40 -18.06
C ARG A 114 7.51 2.24 -17.15
N PRO A 115 7.59 2.60 -15.87
CA PRO A 115 6.47 2.49 -14.95
C PRO A 115 5.33 3.38 -15.42
N ASP A 116 4.11 2.87 -15.29
CA ASP A 116 2.89 3.55 -15.69
C ASP A 116 1.96 3.74 -14.48
N ARG A 117 0.96 4.63 -14.60
CA ARG A 117 0.04 4.92 -13.49
C ARG A 117 -0.97 3.79 -13.23
N SER A 118 -1.22 2.91 -14.19
CA SER A 118 -2.19 1.82 -14.05
C SER A 118 -1.63 0.61 -13.32
N GLY A 119 -0.30 0.48 -13.23
CA GLY A 119 0.39 -0.68 -12.65
C GLY A 119 0.51 -1.87 -13.60
N GLU A 120 0.07 -1.71 -14.86
CA GLU A 120 0.15 -2.77 -15.87
C GLU A 120 1.60 -3.10 -16.23
N ALA A 121 2.52 -2.12 -16.19
CA ALA A 121 3.95 -2.36 -16.41
C ALA A 121 4.50 -3.40 -15.43
N THR A 122 4.09 -3.32 -14.16
CA THR A 122 4.48 -4.31 -13.15
C THR A 122 3.92 -5.70 -13.46
N SER A 123 2.68 -5.80 -13.94
CA SER A 123 2.06 -7.06 -14.37
C SER A 123 2.80 -7.68 -15.56
N ILE A 124 3.13 -6.89 -16.59
CA ILE A 124 3.88 -7.35 -17.76
C ILE A 124 5.27 -7.82 -17.36
N LYS A 125 6.01 -7.03 -16.57
CA LYS A 125 7.33 -7.39 -16.05
C LYS A 125 7.32 -8.77 -15.38
N HIS A 126 6.37 -8.98 -14.47
CA HIS A 126 6.20 -10.25 -13.78
C HIS A 126 5.87 -11.40 -14.72
N GLY A 127 4.97 -11.18 -15.68
CA GLY A 127 4.55 -12.20 -16.64
C GLY A 127 5.65 -12.60 -17.62
N LEU A 128 6.42 -11.65 -18.14
CA LEU A 128 7.52 -11.93 -19.07
C LEU A 128 8.56 -12.87 -18.44
N VAL A 129 8.92 -12.64 -17.18
CA VAL A 129 9.86 -13.50 -16.45
C VAL A 129 9.21 -14.83 -16.04
N ARG A 130 8.01 -14.81 -15.45
CA ARG A 130 7.37 -15.99 -14.83
C ARG A 130 6.61 -16.90 -15.78
N THR A 131 6.21 -16.40 -16.94
CA THR A 131 5.37 -17.13 -17.91
C THR A 131 6.10 -17.33 -19.22
N TYR A 132 6.88 -16.36 -19.69
CA TYR A 132 7.57 -16.46 -20.98
C TYR A 132 9.06 -16.77 -20.86
N GLY A 133 9.58 -16.89 -19.64
CA GLY A 133 10.97 -17.28 -19.38
C GLY A 133 11.99 -16.27 -19.90
N VAL A 134 11.62 -14.99 -19.96
CA VAL A 134 12.58 -13.93 -20.27
C VAL A 134 13.68 -13.91 -19.19
N PRO A 135 14.97 -14.03 -19.55
CA PRO A 135 16.04 -14.18 -18.56
C PRO A 135 16.15 -13.01 -17.58
N VAL A 136 15.97 -11.79 -18.07
CA VAL A 136 15.97 -10.57 -17.27
C VAL A 136 15.04 -9.53 -17.89
N VAL A 137 14.24 -8.89 -17.04
CA VAL A 137 13.42 -7.73 -17.42
C VAL A 137 13.73 -6.58 -16.48
N TYR A 138 14.00 -5.41 -17.04
CA TYR A 138 14.31 -4.20 -16.32
C TYR A 138 13.06 -3.31 -16.22
N GLU A 139 12.97 -2.54 -15.14
CA GLU A 139 11.97 -1.48 -14.97
C GLU A 139 12.68 -0.20 -14.52
N VAL A 140 12.38 0.92 -15.16
CA VAL A 140 12.93 2.23 -14.77
C VAL A 140 12.59 2.49 -13.32
N ASN A 141 13.63 2.69 -12.51
CA ASN A 141 13.50 2.87 -11.08
C ASN A 141 13.68 4.35 -10.73
N THR A 142 12.58 5.02 -10.41
CA THR A 142 12.63 6.43 -9.96
C THR A 142 12.94 6.57 -8.47
N ASN A 143 12.95 5.46 -7.72
CA ASN A 143 13.02 5.47 -6.26
C ASN A 143 14.42 5.19 -5.71
N VAL A 144 15.32 4.64 -6.52
CA VAL A 144 16.68 4.25 -6.11
C VAL A 144 17.67 4.89 -7.09
N LYS A 145 18.67 5.60 -6.56
CA LYS A 145 19.69 6.27 -7.39
C LYS A 145 20.89 5.38 -7.75
N THR A 146 21.00 4.18 -7.18
CA THR A 146 22.13 3.26 -7.43
C THR A 146 22.17 2.68 -8.82
N ALA A 147 20.99 2.53 -9.43
CA ALA A 147 20.83 2.14 -10.81
C ALA A 147 19.59 2.88 -11.33
N SER A 148 19.61 3.25 -12.60
CA SER A 148 18.43 3.84 -13.25
C SER A 148 17.31 2.80 -13.45
N HIS A 149 17.61 1.52 -13.26
CA HIS A 149 16.66 0.42 -13.39
C HIS A 149 16.69 -0.56 -12.21
N SER A 150 15.59 -1.29 -12.05
CA SER A 150 15.51 -2.52 -11.26
C SER A 150 15.36 -3.70 -12.21
N SER A 151 16.17 -4.74 -12.03
CA SER A 151 16.06 -5.96 -12.80
C SER A 151 15.21 -6.99 -12.09
N GLN A 152 14.58 -7.86 -12.87
CA GLN A 152 13.79 -8.99 -12.41
C GLN A 152 14.20 -10.25 -13.16
N ARG A 153 14.49 -11.34 -12.44
CA ARG A 153 14.89 -12.64 -13.02
C ARG A 153 14.40 -13.82 -12.19
N LEU A 154 14.36 -15.02 -12.77
CA LEU A 154 14.13 -16.25 -12.01
C LEU A 154 15.45 -16.78 -11.42
N ILE A 155 15.37 -17.31 -10.19
CA ILE A 155 16.46 -18.02 -9.51
C ILE A 155 15.93 -19.28 -8.84
N ALA A 156 16.84 -20.20 -8.50
CA ALA A 156 16.50 -21.44 -7.81
C ALA A 156 16.09 -21.19 -6.35
N ALA A 157 15.28 -22.10 -5.80
CA ALA A 157 14.78 -22.04 -4.43
C ALA A 157 15.87 -21.96 -3.35
N ALA A 158 16.96 -22.70 -3.52
CA ALA A 158 18.07 -22.68 -2.55
C ALA A 158 18.70 -21.29 -2.43
N GLN A 159 18.98 -20.65 -3.57
CA GLN A 159 19.50 -19.28 -3.65
C GLN A 159 18.50 -18.27 -3.07
N CYS A 160 17.22 -18.48 -3.35
CA CYS A 160 16.16 -17.65 -2.82
C CYS A 160 16.14 -17.65 -1.29
N GLN A 161 16.27 -18.82 -0.67
CA GLN A 161 16.29 -18.91 0.79
C GLN A 161 17.52 -18.20 1.38
N GLN A 162 18.69 -18.42 0.79
CA GLN A 162 19.94 -17.77 1.20
C GLN A 162 19.84 -16.24 1.13
N ILE A 163 19.42 -15.69 -0.03
CA ILE A 163 19.25 -14.24 -0.21
C ILE A 163 18.17 -13.69 0.74
N LYS A 164 17.09 -14.46 0.97
CA LYS A 164 16.03 -14.05 1.88
C LYS A 164 16.52 -13.96 3.32
N GLU A 165 17.43 -14.83 3.74
CA GLU A 165 17.98 -14.88 5.10
C GLU A 165 19.11 -13.87 5.31
N ASP A 166 19.80 -13.46 4.25
CA ASP A 166 20.86 -12.45 4.27
C ASP A 166 20.31 -11.02 4.50
N PRO A 167 20.59 -10.38 5.66
CA PRO A 167 20.18 -9.01 5.91
C PRO A 167 20.85 -8.00 4.98
N SER A 168 22.08 -8.28 4.52
CA SER A 168 22.85 -7.39 3.64
C SER A 168 22.24 -7.29 2.24
N ALA A 169 21.63 -8.38 1.76
CA ALA A 169 20.85 -8.37 0.52
C ALA A 169 19.66 -7.40 0.61
N ARG A 170 18.85 -7.48 1.68
CA ARG A 170 17.71 -6.57 1.88
C ARG A 170 18.17 -5.12 2.03
N ALA A 171 19.29 -4.91 2.72
CA ALA A 171 19.94 -3.61 2.86
C ALA A 171 20.31 -3.01 1.50
N ALA A 172 20.76 -3.84 0.57
CA ALA A 172 21.08 -3.46 -0.80
C ALA A 172 19.87 -3.40 -1.75
N ASN A 173 18.63 -3.39 -1.24
CA ASN A 173 17.39 -3.47 -2.03
C ASN A 173 17.33 -4.69 -2.96
N VAL A 174 18.01 -5.79 -2.59
CA VAL A 174 17.89 -7.09 -3.23
C VAL A 174 16.74 -7.83 -2.56
N GLU A 175 15.68 -8.09 -3.31
CA GLU A 175 14.46 -8.70 -2.80
C GLU A 175 14.12 -9.97 -3.57
N VAL A 176 13.64 -10.99 -2.86
CA VAL A 176 13.20 -12.25 -3.46
C VAL A 176 11.74 -12.52 -3.14
N ALA A 177 11.00 -13.00 -4.13
CA ALA A 177 9.60 -13.37 -3.99
C ALA A 177 9.33 -14.70 -4.70
N TRP A 178 8.77 -15.67 -3.97
CA TRP A 178 8.40 -16.97 -4.52
C TRP A 178 7.39 -16.84 -5.66
N VAL A 179 7.60 -17.60 -6.74
CA VAL A 179 6.66 -17.66 -7.86
C VAL A 179 5.34 -18.28 -7.37
N ARG A 180 4.19 -17.72 -7.78
CA ARG A 180 2.86 -18.25 -7.43
C ARG A 180 2.10 -18.63 -8.69
N THR A 181 1.57 -19.85 -8.71
CA THR A 181 0.69 -20.34 -9.77
C THR A 181 -0.69 -20.55 -9.17
N GLY A 182 -1.59 -19.59 -9.43
CA GLY A 182 -2.88 -19.49 -8.73
C GLY A 182 -2.67 -19.28 -7.22
N ARG A 183 -3.20 -20.21 -6.39
CA ARG A 183 -3.05 -20.16 -4.93
C ARG A 183 -1.81 -20.87 -4.40
N LYS A 184 -1.13 -21.67 -5.22
CA LYS A 184 0.04 -22.45 -4.81
C LYS A 184 1.32 -21.65 -5.04
N GLN A 185 2.21 -21.72 -4.06
CA GLN A 185 3.56 -21.18 -4.15
C GLN A 185 4.48 -22.25 -4.74
N SER A 186 5.30 -21.88 -5.72
CA SER A 186 6.35 -22.74 -6.25
C SER A 186 7.38 -23.01 -5.15
N LYS A 187 7.87 -24.25 -5.08
CA LYS A 187 8.94 -24.64 -4.16
C LYS A 187 10.32 -24.56 -4.82
N ASP A 188 10.37 -24.41 -6.14
CA ASP A 188 11.58 -24.58 -6.93
C ASP A 188 12.13 -23.25 -7.45
N LEU A 189 11.27 -22.24 -7.57
CA LEU A 189 11.58 -20.98 -8.24
C LEU A 189 11.17 -19.76 -7.41
N CYS A 190 12.06 -18.77 -7.42
CA CYS A 190 11.78 -17.42 -6.96
C CYS A 190 12.09 -16.39 -8.03
N VAL A 191 11.47 -15.23 -7.89
CA VAL A 191 11.85 -14.01 -8.57
C VAL A 191 12.87 -13.26 -7.71
N LEU A 192 14.02 -12.94 -8.28
CA LEU A 192 15.00 -12.01 -7.73
C LEU A 192 14.77 -10.63 -8.35
N ASN A 193 14.63 -9.62 -7.50
CA ASN A 193 14.64 -8.21 -7.86
C ASN A 193 15.88 -7.54 -7.29
N ARG A 194 16.58 -6.73 -8.09
CA ARG A 194 17.72 -5.94 -7.61
C ARG A 194 17.92 -4.66 -8.43
N PRO A 195 18.55 -3.61 -7.89
CA PRO A 195 19.04 -2.49 -8.70
C PRO A 195 20.14 -2.97 -9.65
N GLU A 196 19.96 -2.74 -10.95
CA GLU A 196 20.89 -3.16 -12.00
C GLU A 196 20.50 -2.46 -13.31
N ASP A 197 21.47 -1.85 -13.97
CA ASP A 197 21.27 -1.22 -15.28
C ASP A 197 21.55 -2.23 -16.41
N PRO A 198 20.82 -2.14 -17.55
CA PRO A 198 21.05 -3.02 -18.68
C PRO A 198 22.43 -2.78 -19.31
N ASP A 199 23.14 -3.87 -19.59
CA ASP A 199 24.43 -3.90 -20.28
C ASP A 199 24.29 -3.99 -21.81
N LYS A 200 23.06 -4.18 -22.30
CA LYS A 200 22.71 -4.35 -23.71
C LYS A 200 21.84 -3.20 -24.22
N PRO A 201 21.80 -2.98 -25.55
CA PRO A 201 20.82 -2.09 -26.16
C PRO A 201 19.39 -2.41 -25.68
N ALA A 202 18.70 -1.40 -25.16
CA ALA A 202 17.40 -1.58 -24.52
C ALA A 202 16.23 -1.40 -25.52
N ILE A 203 15.36 -2.41 -25.57
CA ILE A 203 14.00 -2.27 -26.12
C ILE A 203 13.12 -1.75 -24.98
N THR A 204 12.57 -0.55 -25.16
CA THR A 204 11.78 0.11 -24.12
C THR A 204 10.30 -0.04 -24.37
N ILE A 205 9.57 -0.53 -23.39
CA ILE A 205 8.12 -0.71 -23.43
C ILE A 205 7.49 0.35 -22.52
N THR A 206 6.64 1.20 -23.10
CA THR A 206 5.87 2.21 -22.38
C THR A 206 4.38 1.92 -22.54
N ILE A 207 3.65 1.88 -21.44
CA ILE A 207 2.20 1.64 -21.45
C ILE A 207 1.50 2.95 -21.14
N SER A 208 0.51 3.29 -21.96
CA SER A 208 -0.37 4.43 -21.73
C SER A 208 -1.82 4.00 -21.87
N GLY A 209 -2.70 4.55 -21.03
CA GLY A 209 -4.13 4.24 -21.05
C GLY A 209 -4.95 5.45 -21.44
N SER A 210 -5.91 5.28 -22.35
CA SER A 210 -6.91 6.29 -22.70
C SER A 210 -8.32 5.73 -22.48
N LYS A 211 -9.22 6.56 -21.94
CA LYS A 211 -10.64 6.22 -21.90
C LYS A 211 -11.26 6.64 -23.22
N GLN A 212 -11.95 5.72 -23.85
CA GLN A 212 -12.66 5.95 -25.09
C GLN A 212 -14.08 5.41 -24.93
N SER A 213 -15.05 6.12 -25.48
CA SER A 213 -16.46 5.72 -25.42
C SER A 213 -16.98 5.66 -26.84
N ARG A 214 -17.53 4.52 -27.24
CA ARG A 214 -18.26 4.37 -28.51
C ARG A 214 -19.67 3.92 -28.18
N MET A 215 -20.63 4.77 -28.56
CA MET A 215 -22.05 4.54 -28.43
C MET A 215 -22.50 4.20 -27.00
N LEU A 216 -22.57 2.90 -26.65
CA LEU A 216 -23.02 2.39 -25.35
C LEU A 216 -21.92 1.66 -24.58
N VAL A 217 -20.68 1.62 -25.07
CA VAL A 217 -19.55 0.93 -24.42
C VAL A 217 -18.49 1.95 -24.06
N ASP A 218 -18.20 2.00 -22.76
CA ASP A 218 -17.03 2.69 -22.25
C ASP A 218 -15.89 1.68 -22.16
N ALA A 219 -14.79 2.00 -22.83
CA ALA A 219 -13.61 1.18 -22.90
C ALA A 219 -12.40 1.96 -22.39
N THR A 220 -11.46 1.24 -21.80
CA THR A 220 -10.11 1.76 -21.55
C THR A 220 -9.20 1.06 -22.55
N ILE A 221 -8.68 1.82 -23.52
CA ILE A 221 -7.67 1.35 -24.47
C ILE A 221 -6.31 1.59 -23.86
N GLU A 222 -5.50 0.55 -23.86
CA GLU A 222 -4.12 0.55 -23.43
C GLU A 222 -3.25 0.45 -24.69
N GLU A 223 -2.35 1.41 -24.85
CA GLU A 223 -1.36 1.44 -25.92
C GLU A 223 0.00 1.11 -25.31
N ALA A 224 0.58 -0.03 -25.71
CA ALA A 224 1.96 -0.37 -25.43
C ALA A 224 2.82 0.08 -26.61
N THR A 225 3.65 1.09 -26.39
CA THR A 225 4.66 1.54 -27.34
C THR A 225 5.97 0.81 -27.07
N ILE A 226 6.48 0.09 -28.06
CA ILE A 226 7.77 -0.60 -28.04
C ILE A 226 8.76 0.22 -28.85
N GLU A 227 9.77 0.79 -28.19
CA GLU A 227 10.83 1.60 -28.77
C GLU A 227 12.12 0.77 -28.88
N MET A 228 12.60 0.56 -30.09
CA MET A 228 13.86 -0.13 -30.38
C MET A 228 15.06 0.77 -30.08
N PRO A 229 16.26 0.21 -29.83
CA PRO A 229 17.48 1.01 -29.59
C PRO A 229 17.80 2.03 -30.70
N GLY A 230 17.39 1.77 -31.95
CA GLY A 230 17.55 2.67 -33.08
C GLY A 230 16.45 3.74 -33.24
N GLY A 231 15.54 3.86 -32.27
CA GLY A 231 14.43 4.83 -32.28
C GLY A 231 13.20 4.39 -33.08
N ALA A 232 13.24 3.25 -33.76
CA ALA A 232 12.04 2.68 -34.40
C ALA A 232 11.00 2.30 -33.34
N THR A 233 9.75 2.69 -33.56
CA THR A 233 8.66 2.44 -32.62
C THR A 233 7.58 1.55 -33.22
N SER A 234 7.13 0.55 -32.47
CA SER A 234 5.93 -0.24 -32.76
C SER A 234 4.86 0.04 -31.72
N LYS A 235 3.60 0.03 -32.12
CA LYS A 235 2.46 0.21 -31.22
C LYS A 235 1.63 -1.06 -31.18
N LEU A 236 1.23 -1.43 -29.97
CA LEU A 236 0.32 -2.52 -29.71
C LEU A 236 -0.86 -1.96 -28.94
N LEU A 237 -2.07 -2.37 -29.30
CA LEU A 237 -3.30 -1.89 -28.70
C LEU A 237 -4.03 -3.03 -28.01
N THR A 238 -4.30 -2.86 -26.74
CA THR A 238 -5.18 -3.73 -25.96
C THR A 238 -6.24 -2.89 -25.29
N GLY A 239 -7.14 -3.52 -24.57
CA GLY A 239 -8.04 -2.75 -23.74
C GLY A 239 -8.94 -3.59 -22.88
N ARG A 240 -9.87 -2.91 -22.25
CA ARG A 240 -10.93 -3.53 -21.47
C ARG A 240 -12.21 -2.74 -21.58
N ALA A 241 -13.32 -3.45 -21.72
CA ALA A 241 -14.64 -2.85 -21.80
C ALA A 241 -15.65 -3.72 -21.06
N ALA A 242 -16.65 -3.06 -20.51
CA ALA A 242 -17.72 -3.70 -19.75
C ALA A 242 -19.05 -3.51 -20.49
N PRO A 243 -19.56 -4.54 -21.21
CA PRO A 243 -20.84 -4.42 -21.90
C PRO A 243 -22.00 -4.39 -20.89
N LEU A 244 -23.16 -3.90 -21.34
CA LEU A 244 -24.41 -4.06 -20.59
C LEU A 244 -24.75 -5.56 -20.47
N PRO A 245 -25.10 -6.08 -19.28
CA PRO A 245 -25.57 -7.47 -19.15
C PRO A 245 -26.89 -7.68 -19.87
N TRP A 246 -27.25 -8.91 -20.24
CA TRP A 246 -28.52 -9.22 -20.91
C TRP A 246 -29.77 -8.92 -20.07
N ILE A 247 -29.67 -8.99 -18.74
CA ILE A 247 -30.76 -8.62 -17.83
C ILE A 247 -30.53 -7.19 -17.36
N PRO A 248 -31.54 -6.29 -17.42
CA PRO A 248 -31.42 -4.94 -16.89
C PRO A 248 -30.99 -4.93 -15.43
N LYS A 249 -29.92 -4.22 -15.13
CA LYS A 249 -29.45 -4.00 -13.74
C LYS A 249 -29.39 -2.50 -13.42
N PRO A 250 -30.54 -1.81 -13.31
CA PRO A 250 -30.52 -0.40 -12.91
C PRO A 250 -29.97 -0.32 -11.49
N MET A 251 -28.89 0.42 -11.31
CA MET A 251 -28.27 0.69 -10.02
C MET A 251 -28.38 2.18 -9.75
N MET A 252 -29.14 2.53 -8.72
CA MET A 252 -29.36 3.88 -8.26
C MET A 252 -28.95 3.96 -6.80
N GLY A 253 -27.96 4.80 -6.50
CA GLY A 253 -27.54 5.02 -5.13
C GLY A 253 -26.35 5.93 -4.99
N CYS A 254 -25.97 6.21 -3.75
CA CYS A 254 -24.81 7.04 -3.44
C CYS A 254 -23.82 6.25 -2.60
N ALA A 255 -22.53 6.47 -2.86
CA ALA A 255 -21.45 5.79 -2.15
C ALA A 255 -20.29 6.76 -1.88
N LEU A 256 -19.50 6.42 -0.86
CA LEU A 256 -18.27 7.14 -0.56
C LEU A 256 -17.20 6.76 -1.59
N ASN A 257 -16.71 7.73 -2.35
CA ASN A 257 -15.57 7.50 -3.24
C ASN A 257 -14.27 7.65 -2.45
N SER A 258 -13.46 6.59 -2.37
CA SER A 258 -12.17 6.63 -1.64
C SER A 258 -11.08 7.43 -2.35
N SER A 259 -11.19 7.63 -3.68
CA SER A 259 -10.18 8.36 -4.47
C SER A 259 -10.29 9.88 -4.31
N ALA A 260 -11.50 10.37 -4.07
CA ALA A 260 -11.79 11.74 -3.68
C ALA A 260 -12.90 11.64 -2.62
N PRO A 261 -12.64 11.94 -1.33
CA PRO A 261 -13.56 11.69 -0.23
C PRO A 261 -14.81 12.56 -0.35
N SER A 262 -15.70 12.14 -1.24
CA SER A 262 -16.94 12.81 -1.59
C SER A 262 -18.07 11.79 -1.66
N TRP A 263 -19.27 12.26 -1.34
CA TRP A 263 -20.50 11.50 -1.45
C TRP A 263 -20.99 11.63 -2.90
N ASN A 264 -20.80 10.58 -3.69
CA ASN A 264 -21.16 10.61 -5.12
C ASN A 264 -22.34 9.68 -5.37
N CYS A 265 -23.36 10.23 -6.03
CA CYS A 265 -24.54 9.49 -6.45
C CYS A 265 -24.40 9.03 -7.91
N TYR A 266 -24.87 7.82 -8.17
CA TYR A 266 -24.91 7.20 -9.48
C TYR A 266 -26.33 6.70 -9.75
N ALA A 267 -26.83 6.96 -10.95
CA ALA A 267 -28.07 6.39 -11.46
C ALA A 267 -27.81 5.95 -12.89
N GLY A 268 -27.70 4.65 -13.10
CA GLY A 268 -27.41 4.07 -14.41
C GLY A 268 -27.49 2.56 -14.36
N PHE A 269 -27.07 1.89 -15.43
CA PHE A 269 -27.05 0.43 -15.45
C PHE A 269 -25.71 -0.10 -14.95
N LEU A 270 -25.75 -1.13 -14.10
CA LEU A 270 -24.57 -1.88 -13.71
C LEU A 270 -24.12 -2.71 -14.91
N ARG A 271 -22.90 -2.43 -15.38
CA ARG A 271 -22.26 -3.17 -16.48
C ARG A 271 -21.70 -4.51 -15.99
N SER A 272 -21.45 -5.43 -16.92
CA SER A 272 -20.79 -6.70 -16.64
C SER A 272 -19.34 -6.52 -16.19
N LYS A 273 -18.70 -7.60 -15.72
CA LYS A 273 -17.24 -7.57 -15.51
C LYS A 273 -16.55 -7.16 -16.82
N ALA A 274 -15.59 -6.24 -16.73
CA ALA A 274 -14.83 -5.84 -17.90
C ALA A 274 -14.13 -7.07 -18.52
N ARG A 275 -14.31 -7.24 -19.83
CA ARG A 275 -13.61 -8.24 -20.65
C ARG A 275 -12.38 -7.56 -21.25
N GLN A 276 -11.28 -8.30 -21.35
CA GLN A 276 -10.11 -7.86 -22.11
C GLN A 276 -10.44 -7.85 -23.61
N LEU A 277 -9.91 -6.86 -24.32
CA LEU A 277 -10.07 -6.66 -25.76
C LEU A 277 -8.70 -6.76 -26.42
N GLY A 278 -8.61 -7.48 -27.53
CA GLY A 278 -7.37 -7.67 -28.27
C GLY A 278 -6.34 -8.58 -27.58
N GLY A 279 -6.72 -9.25 -26.48
CA GLY A 279 -5.83 -10.02 -25.61
C GLY A 279 -5.38 -9.27 -24.36
N SER A 280 -4.61 -9.94 -23.49
CA SER A 280 -3.98 -9.26 -22.36
C SER A 280 -2.75 -8.47 -22.81
N SER A 281 -2.45 -7.33 -22.16
CA SER A 281 -1.28 -6.50 -22.51
C SER A 281 0.03 -7.31 -22.43
N LEU A 282 0.15 -8.22 -21.45
CA LEU A 282 1.25 -9.17 -21.37
C LEU A 282 1.35 -10.09 -22.59
N GLU A 283 0.24 -10.74 -22.98
CA GLU A 283 0.20 -11.72 -24.08
C GLU A 283 0.50 -11.08 -25.43
N VAL A 284 -0.06 -9.90 -25.69
CA VAL A 284 0.17 -9.15 -26.92
C VAL A 284 1.64 -8.71 -27.02
N VAL A 285 2.19 -8.15 -25.94
CA VAL A 285 3.62 -7.79 -25.89
C VAL A 285 4.50 -9.02 -26.11
N ALA A 286 4.25 -10.11 -25.39
CA ALA A 286 5.04 -11.33 -25.53
C ALA A 286 4.98 -11.92 -26.94
N THR A 287 3.78 -11.97 -27.55
CA THR A 287 3.59 -12.46 -28.92
C THR A 287 4.33 -11.60 -29.94
N SER A 288 4.27 -10.26 -29.78
CA SER A 288 5.01 -9.35 -30.67
C SER A 288 6.52 -9.53 -30.58
N LEU A 289 7.04 -9.93 -29.42
CA LEU A 289 8.45 -10.23 -29.17
C LEU A 289 8.84 -11.65 -29.61
N GLY A 290 7.92 -12.44 -30.17
CA GLY A 290 8.15 -13.83 -30.57
C GLY A 290 8.33 -14.78 -29.39
N LEU A 291 7.78 -14.47 -28.22
CA LEU A 291 7.91 -15.27 -27.01
C LEU A 291 6.77 -16.28 -26.88
N GLU A 292 7.11 -17.51 -26.52
CA GLU A 292 6.15 -18.57 -26.22
C GLU A 292 6.00 -18.75 -24.70
N ALA A 293 4.77 -19.03 -24.26
CA ALA A 293 4.51 -19.34 -22.86
C ALA A 293 5.17 -20.67 -22.49
N GLN A 294 5.84 -20.69 -21.35
CA GLN A 294 6.58 -21.83 -20.82
C GLN A 294 5.90 -22.38 -19.57
N THR A 295 5.99 -23.70 -19.38
CA THR A 295 5.53 -24.30 -18.12
C THR A 295 6.53 -24.03 -17.00
N LEU A 296 6.10 -24.21 -15.75
CA LEU A 296 7.01 -24.09 -14.61
C LEU A 296 8.18 -25.08 -14.70
N ALA A 297 7.95 -26.27 -15.26
CA ALA A 297 8.99 -27.27 -15.45
C ALA A 297 10.02 -26.81 -16.49
N ASP A 298 9.56 -26.22 -17.61
CA ASP A 298 10.44 -25.66 -18.64
C ASP A 298 11.30 -24.52 -18.09
N LEU A 299 10.69 -23.63 -17.29
CA LEU A 299 11.39 -22.53 -16.64
C LEU A 299 12.48 -23.02 -15.69
N THR A 300 12.19 -24.06 -14.90
CA THR A 300 13.17 -24.67 -13.99
C THR A 300 14.30 -25.33 -14.79
N ALA A 301 13.99 -26.03 -15.88
CA ALA A 301 14.99 -26.68 -16.74
C ALA A 301 15.87 -25.68 -17.51
N ARG A 302 15.33 -24.49 -17.83
CA ARG A 302 16.01 -23.41 -18.54
C ARG A 302 16.70 -22.41 -17.63
N LEU A 303 16.55 -22.51 -16.31
CA LEU A 303 17.35 -21.70 -15.40
C LEU A 303 18.80 -21.86 -15.84
N PRO A 304 19.50 -20.75 -16.15
CA PRO A 304 20.84 -20.85 -16.68
C PRO A 304 21.67 -21.70 -15.72
N ALA A 305 22.55 -22.53 -16.26
CA ALA A 305 23.57 -23.25 -15.48
C ALA A 305 24.59 -22.29 -14.84
N ARG A 306 24.20 -21.02 -14.58
CA ARG A 306 24.90 -20.14 -13.66
C ARG A 306 25.00 -20.90 -12.36
N THR A 307 26.24 -21.09 -11.94
CA THR A 307 26.53 -21.75 -10.69
C THR A 307 25.92 -20.92 -9.57
N ALA A 308 25.62 -21.56 -8.44
CA ALA A 308 25.24 -20.81 -7.24
C ALA A 308 26.26 -19.70 -6.93
N ALA A 309 27.54 -19.98 -7.17
CA ALA A 309 28.64 -19.04 -7.02
C ALA A 309 28.53 -17.80 -7.92
N ASP A 310 28.08 -17.91 -9.17
CA ASP A 310 27.94 -16.73 -10.06
C ASP A 310 26.86 -15.78 -9.55
N ILE A 311 25.73 -16.33 -9.09
CA ILE A 311 24.63 -15.53 -8.56
C ILE A 311 25.04 -14.90 -7.22
N GLU A 312 25.73 -15.65 -6.36
CA GLU A 312 26.29 -15.13 -5.11
C GLU A 312 27.30 -14.01 -5.35
N ALA A 313 28.24 -14.19 -6.29
CA ALA A 313 29.23 -13.19 -6.63
C ALA A 313 28.59 -11.91 -7.20
N ASP A 314 27.57 -12.05 -8.06
CA ASP A 314 26.83 -10.89 -8.57
C ASP A 314 26.03 -10.19 -7.46
N VAL A 315 25.35 -10.93 -6.58
CA VAL A 315 24.61 -10.36 -5.44
C VAL A 315 25.58 -9.64 -4.48
N ALA A 316 26.72 -10.25 -4.17
CA ALA A 316 27.75 -9.63 -3.34
C ALA A 316 28.27 -8.32 -3.95
N ARG A 317 28.50 -8.29 -5.27
CA ARG A 317 28.89 -7.07 -5.99
C ARG A 317 27.82 -5.98 -5.89
N THR A 318 26.54 -6.34 -6.10
CA THR A 318 25.41 -5.39 -5.93
C THR A 318 25.33 -4.86 -4.49
N ILE A 319 25.53 -5.72 -3.49
CA ILE A 319 25.56 -5.32 -2.09
C ILE A 319 26.70 -4.31 -1.86
N GLN A 320 27.91 -4.62 -2.29
CA GLN A 320 29.07 -3.74 -2.14
C GLN A 320 28.83 -2.37 -2.80
N GLN A 321 28.35 -2.34 -4.04
CA GLN A 321 28.09 -1.10 -4.78
C GLN A 321 26.99 -0.26 -4.13
N ASN A 322 25.87 -0.88 -3.74
CA ASN A 322 24.76 -0.17 -3.13
C ASN A 322 25.13 0.35 -1.73
N THR A 323 25.88 -0.43 -0.94
CA THR A 323 26.41 0.02 0.35
C THR A 323 27.34 1.22 0.17
N ALA A 324 28.27 1.19 -0.80
CA ALA A 324 29.16 2.29 -1.08
C ALA A 324 28.40 3.57 -1.48
N LEU A 325 27.38 3.46 -2.33
CA LEU A 325 26.56 4.62 -2.68
C LEU A 325 25.70 5.10 -1.51
N SER A 326 25.17 4.21 -0.68
CA SER A 326 24.44 4.60 0.52
C SER A 326 25.32 5.38 1.49
N LEU A 327 26.59 4.98 1.67
CA LEU A 327 27.56 5.73 2.45
C LEU A 327 27.82 7.12 1.83
N GLN A 328 28.03 7.20 0.52
CA GLN A 328 28.20 8.48 -0.17
C GLN A 328 26.96 9.38 -0.02
N ASN A 329 25.75 8.82 -0.10
CA ASN A 329 24.50 9.55 0.10
C ASN A 329 24.35 10.01 1.55
N LEU A 330 24.77 9.21 2.52
CA LEU A 330 24.84 9.63 3.92
C LEU A 330 25.81 10.81 4.08
N ASP A 331 27.01 10.73 3.50
CA ASP A 331 28.00 11.81 3.55
C ASP A 331 27.44 13.11 2.92
N ARG A 332 26.63 13.01 1.87
CA ARG A 332 25.91 14.16 1.28
C ARG A 332 24.85 14.75 2.21
N ILE A 333 24.08 13.92 2.92
CA ILE A 333 23.10 14.38 3.93
C ILE A 333 23.82 15.06 5.09
N ILE A 334 24.95 14.51 5.53
CA ILE A 334 25.80 15.09 6.57
C ILE A 334 26.29 16.46 6.14
N ALA A 335 26.82 16.60 4.93
CA ALA A 335 27.28 17.89 4.41
C ALA A 335 26.13 18.91 4.28
N ASP A 336 25.03 18.50 3.64
CA ASP A 336 23.87 19.35 3.36
C ASP A 336 22.54 18.59 3.57
N PRO A 337 21.84 18.82 4.69
CA PRO A 337 20.54 18.19 4.96
C PRO A 337 19.39 18.61 4.01
N SER A 338 19.60 19.59 3.13
CA SER A 338 18.61 20.03 2.14
C SER A 338 18.54 19.13 0.89
N VAL A 339 19.54 18.26 0.68
CA VAL A 339 19.61 17.39 -0.50
C VAL A 339 18.38 16.48 -0.61
N GLN A 340 17.85 16.36 -1.83
CA GLN A 340 16.69 15.52 -2.12
C GLN A 340 17.08 14.04 -2.21
N LEU A 341 17.21 13.39 -1.06
CA LEU A 341 17.38 11.93 -0.90
C LEU A 341 16.21 11.32 -0.10
N THR A 342 15.86 10.08 -0.37
CA THR A 342 14.77 9.35 0.31
C THR A 342 15.34 8.33 1.29
N VAL A 343 14.48 7.74 2.14
CA VAL A 343 14.89 6.67 3.06
C VAL A 343 15.48 5.45 2.33
N HIS A 344 15.13 5.25 1.05
CA HIS A 344 15.63 4.15 0.22
C HIS A 344 17.10 4.33 -0.17
N ASP A 345 17.61 5.57 -0.20
CA ASP A 345 18.98 5.88 -0.60
C ASP A 345 20.03 5.47 0.45
N ILE A 346 19.61 5.33 1.72
CA ILE A 346 20.49 4.94 2.84
C ILE A 346 19.96 3.73 3.62
N ARG A 347 18.91 3.07 3.13
CA ARG A 347 18.19 2.00 3.85
C ARG A 347 19.13 0.92 4.37
N GLY A 348 20.13 0.56 3.56
CA GLY A 348 21.04 -0.53 3.88
C GLY A 348 21.98 -0.29 5.05
N LEU A 349 22.26 0.97 5.37
CA LEU A 349 23.15 1.32 6.47
C LEU A 349 22.58 0.94 7.84
N LYS A 350 21.26 0.85 7.96
CA LYS A 350 20.60 0.49 9.22
C LYS A 350 21.01 -0.91 9.73
N GLU A 351 21.30 -1.84 8.83
CA GLU A 351 21.69 -3.21 9.19
C GLU A 351 23.21 -3.37 9.38
N GLN A 352 23.99 -2.31 9.10
CA GLN A 352 25.46 -2.29 9.10
C GLN A 352 26.00 -1.04 9.85
N PRO A 353 25.69 -0.88 11.16
CA PRO A 353 26.09 0.29 11.94
C PRO A 353 27.61 0.52 11.96
N GLU A 354 28.42 -0.53 11.90
CA GLU A 354 29.87 -0.48 11.88
C GLU A 354 30.45 0.35 10.72
N LEU A 355 29.74 0.47 9.60
CA LEU A 355 30.23 1.20 8.42
C LEU A 355 30.14 2.73 8.56
N TRP A 356 29.29 3.23 9.46
CA TRP A 356 29.03 4.66 9.61
C TRP A 356 29.08 5.15 11.07
N ARG A 357 29.33 4.27 12.04
CA ARG A 357 29.44 4.61 13.47
C ARG A 357 30.42 5.77 13.72
N ASN A 358 31.53 5.81 12.99
CA ASN A 358 32.52 6.90 13.08
C ASN A 358 32.02 8.27 12.60
N ARG A 359 30.87 8.34 11.91
CA ARG A 359 30.24 9.57 11.41
C ARG A 359 29.18 10.14 12.37
N VAL A 360 28.92 9.47 13.50
CA VAL A 360 27.88 9.89 14.46
C VAL A 360 28.02 11.37 14.87
N PRO A 361 29.21 11.91 15.19
CA PRO A 361 29.35 13.33 15.52
C PRO A 361 28.86 14.26 14.39
N ASP A 362 29.31 14.05 13.15
CA ASP A 362 28.90 14.90 12.02
C ASP A 362 27.40 14.73 11.68
N MET A 363 26.87 13.51 11.86
CA MET A 363 25.44 13.24 11.71
C MET A 363 24.59 13.98 12.74
N LEU A 364 25.10 14.22 13.95
CA LEU A 364 24.40 15.00 14.97
C LEU A 364 24.30 16.47 14.58
N ASP A 365 25.37 17.05 14.05
CA ASP A 365 25.36 18.42 13.52
C ASP A 365 24.39 18.57 12.33
N ALA A 366 24.33 17.54 11.47
CA ALA A 366 23.37 17.47 10.38
C ALA A 366 21.93 17.31 10.88
N LEU A 367 21.71 16.50 11.92
CA LEU A 367 20.39 16.31 12.55
C LEU A 367 19.88 17.62 13.14
N GLU A 368 20.71 18.37 13.86
CA GLU A 368 20.35 19.66 14.45
C GLU A 368 19.90 20.67 13.39
N ARG A 369 20.69 20.82 12.31
CA ARG A 369 20.34 21.63 11.14
C ARG A 369 19.04 21.17 10.49
N ALA A 370 18.84 19.85 10.36
CA ALA A 370 17.64 19.30 9.74
C ALA A 370 16.38 19.46 10.60
N MET A 371 16.52 19.43 11.93
CA MET A 371 15.42 19.56 12.89
C MET A 371 14.94 21.01 13.03
N THR A 372 15.86 21.96 12.97
CA THR A 372 15.59 23.40 13.10
C THR A 372 15.37 24.11 11.76
N GLY A 373 15.72 23.45 10.65
CA GLY A 373 15.65 24.00 9.30
C GLY A 373 14.26 23.95 8.65
N GLN A 374 14.27 24.05 7.31
CA GLN A 374 13.06 24.10 6.50
C GLN A 374 12.28 22.78 6.48
N ARG A 375 10.99 22.85 6.11
CA ARG A 375 10.10 21.68 6.04
C ARG A 375 10.64 20.53 5.16
N SER A 376 11.39 20.84 4.11
CA SER A 376 12.03 19.85 3.22
C SER A 376 13.07 18.98 3.93
N MET A 377 13.71 19.49 4.99
CA MET A 377 14.77 18.80 5.74
C MET A 377 14.23 17.79 6.75
N ARG A 378 12.93 17.85 7.09
CA ARG A 378 12.31 16.99 8.12
C ARG A 378 12.43 15.50 7.82
N GLU A 379 12.35 15.14 6.54
CA GLU A 379 12.52 13.75 6.11
C GLU A 379 13.94 13.24 6.42
N ARG A 380 14.95 14.12 6.27
CA ARG A 380 16.36 13.81 6.52
C ARG A 380 16.64 13.68 8.01
N ALA A 381 16.05 14.57 8.83
CA ALA A 381 16.05 14.38 10.28
C ALA A 381 15.47 13.00 10.67
N GLY A 382 14.36 12.62 10.04
CA GLY A 382 13.73 11.32 10.25
C GLY A 382 14.57 10.12 9.76
N MET A 383 15.43 10.30 8.76
CA MET A 383 16.37 9.29 8.28
C MET A 383 17.54 9.10 9.24
N LEU A 384 18.20 10.19 9.65
CA LEU A 384 19.31 10.16 10.60
C LEU A 384 18.90 9.53 11.94
N GLN A 385 17.74 9.93 12.48
CA GLN A 385 17.15 9.30 13.67
C GLN A 385 16.86 7.80 13.47
N GLY A 386 16.52 7.38 12.26
CA GLY A 386 16.31 5.98 11.91
C GLY A 386 17.60 5.16 11.94
N LEU A 387 18.73 5.76 11.54
CA LEU A 387 20.06 5.14 11.65
C LEU A 387 20.50 5.08 13.10
N PHE A 388 20.42 6.18 13.85
CA PHE A 388 20.80 6.18 15.26
C PHE A 388 20.01 5.15 16.09
N ALA A 389 18.75 4.88 15.74
CA ALA A 389 17.92 3.92 16.45
C ALA A 389 18.47 2.48 16.48
N VAL A 390 19.47 2.12 15.68
CA VAL A 390 20.13 0.78 15.71
C VAL A 390 21.45 0.73 16.45
N LEU A 391 21.97 1.87 16.92
CA LEU A 391 23.18 1.89 17.74
C LEU A 391 22.96 1.10 19.03
N ASP A 392 24.01 0.53 19.60
CA ASP A 392 23.96 0.01 20.96
C ASP A 392 23.77 1.16 21.98
N ASP A 393 23.54 0.82 23.23
CA ASP A 393 23.20 1.82 24.25
C ASP A 393 24.40 2.75 24.56
N ASP A 394 25.63 2.24 24.51
CA ASP A 394 26.82 3.03 24.76
C ASP A 394 27.05 4.06 23.65
N ASP A 395 26.94 3.65 22.38
CA ASP A 395 27.07 4.57 21.23
C ASP A 395 25.87 5.52 21.07
N TYR A 396 24.68 5.11 21.51
CA TYR A 396 23.48 5.95 21.40
C TYR A 396 23.40 7.00 22.51
N ARG A 397 24.04 6.81 23.67
CA ARG A 397 23.96 7.76 24.80
C ARG A 397 24.37 9.19 24.40
N PRO A 398 25.51 9.44 23.73
CA PRO A 398 25.86 10.78 23.26
C PRO A 398 24.84 11.36 22.26
N VAL A 399 24.27 10.51 21.41
CA VAL A 399 23.19 10.90 20.47
C VAL A 399 21.95 11.35 21.23
N ALA A 400 21.56 10.61 22.26
CA ALA A 400 20.41 10.90 23.08
C ALA A 400 20.57 12.21 23.85
N GLU A 401 21.76 12.46 24.43
CA GLU A 401 22.09 13.70 25.13
C GLU A 401 22.00 14.91 24.19
N ARG A 402 22.60 14.82 22.99
CA ARG A 402 22.52 15.91 22.00
C ARG A 402 21.10 16.12 21.49
N THR A 403 20.37 15.04 21.19
CA THR A 403 18.97 15.11 20.76
C THR A 403 18.08 15.73 21.84
N LEU A 404 18.31 15.39 23.11
CA LEU A 404 17.61 15.97 24.26
C LEU A 404 17.87 17.48 24.35
N ALA A 405 19.12 17.91 24.20
CA ALA A 405 19.49 19.33 24.22
C ALA A 405 18.77 20.11 23.10
N ILE A 406 18.78 19.59 21.86
CA ILE A 406 18.08 20.20 20.72
C ILE A 406 16.58 20.32 21.00
N LEU A 407 15.94 19.24 21.46
CA LEU A 407 14.49 19.24 21.72
C LEU A 407 14.09 20.14 22.89
N SER A 408 14.98 20.32 23.87
CA SER A 408 14.78 21.22 25.00
C SER A 408 14.91 22.68 24.57
N ALA A 409 15.89 22.99 23.71
CA ALA A 409 16.09 24.33 23.15
C ALA A 409 14.99 24.74 22.15
N HIS A 410 14.38 23.76 21.48
CA HIS A 410 13.40 23.96 20.41
C HIS A 410 12.08 23.23 20.68
N PRO A 411 11.28 23.68 21.67
CA PRO A 411 9.99 23.07 21.99
C PRO A 411 8.99 23.09 20.82
N GLU A 412 9.16 24.00 19.85
CA GLU A 412 8.34 24.15 18.66
C GLU A 412 8.56 23.07 17.58
N ILE A 413 9.65 22.30 17.64
CA ILE A 413 9.92 21.21 16.67
C ILE A 413 8.73 20.27 16.64
N SER A 414 8.06 20.15 15.49
CA SER A 414 6.82 19.38 15.35
C SER A 414 7.06 17.86 15.38
N ARG A 415 6.00 17.10 15.69
CA ARG A 415 6.00 15.63 15.67
C ARG A 415 6.50 15.03 14.36
N ASP A 416 6.19 15.68 13.23
CA ASP A 416 6.56 15.19 11.90
C ASP A 416 8.10 15.13 11.70
N VAL A 417 8.87 15.74 12.60
CA VAL A 417 10.34 15.74 12.60
C VAL A 417 10.93 14.64 13.49
N VAL A 418 10.30 14.35 14.64
CA VAL A 418 10.87 13.47 15.66
C VAL A 418 10.23 12.09 15.60
N ARG A 419 11.03 11.07 15.35
CA ARG A 419 10.58 9.68 15.28
C ARG A 419 10.24 9.17 16.68
N ASP A 420 9.17 8.38 16.78
CA ASP A 420 8.79 7.73 18.04
C ASP A 420 9.94 6.87 18.61
N THR A 421 10.76 6.23 17.75
CA THR A 421 11.93 5.44 18.18
C THR A 421 13.02 6.30 18.82
N ALA A 422 13.21 7.54 18.35
CA ALA A 422 14.19 8.45 18.95
C ALA A 422 13.72 8.89 20.35
N LEU A 423 12.44 9.26 20.48
CA LEU A 423 11.83 9.62 21.77
C LEU A 423 11.89 8.45 22.76
N GLU A 424 11.54 7.24 22.34
CA GLU A 424 11.63 6.05 23.20
C GLU A 424 13.05 5.86 23.76
N ARG A 425 14.07 6.05 22.92
CA ARG A 425 15.46 5.84 23.32
C ARG A 425 16.05 7.00 24.13
N LEU A 426 15.41 8.18 24.20
CA LEU A 426 15.89 9.26 25.08
C LEU A 426 15.97 8.83 26.54
N ALA A 427 15.18 7.84 26.96
CA ALA A 427 15.21 7.33 28.33
C ALA A 427 16.58 6.81 28.79
N ILE A 428 17.51 6.55 27.86
CA ILE A 428 18.88 6.15 28.19
C ILE A 428 19.64 7.21 29.01
N VAL A 429 19.28 8.49 28.86
CA VAL A 429 19.87 9.61 29.62
C VAL A 429 19.22 9.79 31.00
N GLY A 430 18.32 8.89 31.39
CA GLY A 430 17.68 8.89 32.70
C GLY A 430 16.70 10.05 32.89
N GLU A 431 16.65 10.58 34.12
CA GLU A 431 15.68 11.60 34.53
C GLU A 431 15.78 12.91 33.75
N ALA A 432 16.95 13.21 33.19
CA ALA A 432 17.15 14.39 32.34
C ALA A 432 16.19 14.41 31.13
N ALA A 433 15.73 13.25 30.65
CA ALA A 433 14.75 13.17 29.56
C ALA A 433 13.31 13.48 29.96
N LEU A 434 12.96 13.48 31.26
CA LEU A 434 11.58 13.61 31.74
C LEU A 434 10.86 14.85 31.17
N PRO A 435 11.43 16.07 31.21
CA PRO A 435 10.72 17.27 30.75
C PRO A 435 10.36 17.20 29.26
N VAL A 436 11.29 16.71 28.42
CA VAL A 436 11.05 16.57 26.98
C VAL A 436 10.04 15.45 26.70
N LEU A 437 10.19 14.29 27.34
CA LEU A 437 9.25 13.18 27.15
C LEU A 437 7.83 13.55 27.58
N ASP A 438 7.68 14.24 28.72
CA ASP A 438 6.40 14.74 29.20
C ASP A 438 5.75 15.73 28.22
N GLN A 439 6.53 16.70 27.75
CA GLN A 439 6.08 17.66 26.74
C GLN A 439 5.65 16.98 25.45
N ARG A 440 6.32 15.88 25.05
CA ARG A 440 6.05 15.16 23.81
C ARG A 440 5.00 14.04 23.94
N ILE A 441 4.41 13.80 25.12
CA ILE A 441 3.24 12.90 25.24
C ILE A 441 2.12 13.40 24.31
N PHE A 442 1.92 14.72 24.27
CA PHE A 442 0.84 15.39 23.54
C PHE A 442 1.36 16.33 22.48
N TRP A 443 1.09 15.98 21.22
CA TRP A 443 1.36 16.86 20.10
C TRP A 443 0.10 17.62 19.69
N SER A 444 0.19 18.95 19.66
CA SER A 444 -0.86 19.78 19.08
C SER A 444 -0.73 19.73 17.56
N ASN A 445 -1.65 19.03 16.90
CA ASN A 445 -1.73 18.98 15.44
C ASN A 445 -2.42 20.25 14.90
N ARG A 446 -1.89 21.45 15.20
CA ARG A 446 -2.24 22.63 14.40
C ARG A 446 -1.47 22.52 13.09
N ARG A 447 -2.04 21.85 12.10
CA ARG A 447 -1.63 22.05 10.70
C ARG A 447 -2.40 23.27 10.19
N PRO A 448 -1.75 24.43 9.98
CA PRO A 448 -2.41 25.52 9.28
C PRO A 448 -2.88 25.03 7.90
N GLY A 449 -4.16 25.18 7.59
CA GLY A 449 -4.72 24.87 6.27
C GLY A 449 -5.21 23.44 6.03
N SER A 450 -5.27 22.55 7.03
CA SER A 450 -5.73 21.15 6.80
C SER A 450 -7.24 20.98 6.61
N GLY A 451 -8.03 22.05 6.50
CA GLY A 451 -9.49 21.98 6.31
C GLY A 451 -10.27 21.33 7.47
N TYR A 452 -9.60 20.92 8.54
CA TYR A 452 -10.24 20.45 9.76
C TYR A 452 -10.92 21.63 10.45
N ARG A 453 -12.23 21.49 10.71
CA ARG A 453 -13.03 22.48 11.46
C ARG A 453 -12.28 22.93 12.71
N GLU A 454 -12.03 24.23 12.79
CA GLU A 454 -11.62 24.92 14.03
C GLU A 454 -12.52 24.45 15.18
N GLY A 455 -11.96 23.71 16.13
CA GLY A 455 -12.68 23.25 17.33
C GLY A 455 -12.42 21.81 17.76
N THR A 456 -11.98 20.91 16.86
CA THR A 456 -11.58 19.55 17.26
C THR A 456 -10.05 19.43 17.36
N LEU A 457 -9.50 19.89 18.49
CA LEU A 457 -8.12 19.59 18.88
C LEU A 457 -7.99 18.07 19.12
N ARG A 458 -7.71 17.31 18.06
CA ARG A 458 -7.24 15.94 18.20
C ARG A 458 -5.78 15.98 18.63
N TYR A 459 -5.55 15.84 19.93
CA TYR A 459 -4.23 15.52 20.45
C TYR A 459 -3.76 14.22 19.83
N VAL A 460 -2.54 14.24 19.26
CA VAL A 460 -1.91 13.00 18.84
C VAL A 460 -0.93 12.57 19.91
N VAL A 461 -1.19 11.37 20.42
CA VAL A 461 -0.40 10.77 21.49
C VAL A 461 0.86 10.13 20.89
N SER A 462 2.04 10.53 21.36
CA SER A 462 3.29 9.88 20.95
C SER A 462 3.51 8.60 21.75
N LYS A 463 3.46 7.46 21.06
CA LYS A 463 3.82 6.17 21.67
C LYS A 463 5.29 6.12 22.05
N GLY A 464 6.16 6.78 21.29
CA GLY A 464 7.59 6.86 21.58
C GLY A 464 7.87 7.52 22.92
N ALA A 465 7.26 8.69 23.15
CA ALA A 465 7.40 9.40 24.43
C ALA A 465 6.89 8.57 25.61
N ILE A 466 5.73 7.91 25.47
CA ILE A 466 5.17 7.05 26.52
C ILE A 466 6.08 5.85 26.82
N LEU A 467 6.60 5.17 25.80
CA LEU A 467 7.55 4.07 26.01
C LEU A 467 8.88 4.54 26.60
N GLY A 468 9.33 5.76 26.29
CA GLY A 468 10.47 6.39 26.97
C GLY A 468 10.20 6.56 28.48
N LEU A 469 9.03 7.10 28.85
CA LEU A 469 8.61 7.24 30.25
C LEU A 469 8.50 5.87 30.95
N CYS A 470 8.03 4.85 30.25
CA CYS A 470 8.04 3.47 30.75
C CYS A 470 9.46 3.03 31.13
N LYS A 471 10.45 3.24 30.25
CA LYS A 471 11.84 2.84 30.52
C LYS A 471 12.44 3.53 31.74
N LEU A 472 12.00 4.76 32.05
CA LEU A 472 12.38 5.49 33.26
C LEU A 472 11.78 4.92 34.56
N GLY A 473 10.76 4.05 34.48
CA GLY A 473 10.15 3.38 35.63
C GLY A 473 9.58 4.38 36.64
N ARG A 474 9.80 4.12 37.94
CA ARG A 474 9.21 4.92 39.05
C ARG A 474 9.51 6.42 38.97
N ASN A 475 10.61 6.82 38.34
CA ASN A 475 10.97 8.23 38.16
C ASN A 475 9.92 9.01 37.33
N ALA A 476 9.16 8.31 36.48
CA ALA A 476 8.06 8.88 35.69
C ALA A 476 6.67 8.68 36.31
N GLU A 477 6.55 8.13 37.54
CA GLU A 477 5.26 7.78 38.15
C GLU A 477 4.29 8.97 38.25
N HIS A 478 4.82 10.16 38.57
CA HIS A 478 4.04 11.39 38.69
C HIS A 478 3.32 11.78 37.38
N LEU A 479 3.73 11.23 36.22
CA LEU A 479 3.12 11.47 34.91
C LEU A 479 2.02 10.45 34.56
N ALA A 480 1.79 9.42 35.37
CA ALA A 480 0.82 8.36 35.06
C ALA A 480 -0.59 8.89 34.79
N GLY A 481 -1.06 9.88 35.55
CA GLY A 481 -2.36 10.52 35.33
C GLY A 481 -2.43 11.20 33.96
N ARG A 482 -1.36 11.88 33.53
CA ARG A 482 -1.26 12.51 32.21
C ARG A 482 -1.25 11.47 31.10
N ILE A 483 -0.51 10.37 31.25
CA ILE A 483 -0.48 9.27 30.27
C ILE A 483 -1.87 8.65 30.10
N ALA A 484 -2.62 8.46 31.19
CA ALA A 484 -3.94 7.83 31.17
C ALA A 484 -5.04 8.73 30.60
N ALA A 485 -5.02 10.03 30.90
CA ALA A 485 -6.10 10.97 30.60
C ALA A 485 -6.73 10.87 29.18
N PRO A 486 -5.94 10.74 28.09
CA PRO A 486 -6.49 10.63 26.74
C PRO A 486 -7.29 9.36 26.52
N PHE A 487 -6.92 8.26 27.17
CA PHE A 487 -7.52 6.95 26.97
C PHE A 487 -8.75 6.72 27.86
N LEU A 488 -8.92 7.54 28.90
CA LEU A 488 -10.11 7.59 29.75
C LEU A 488 -11.27 8.33 29.09
N SER A 489 -10.99 9.25 28.16
CA SER A 489 -12.02 9.94 27.39
C SER A 489 -12.69 9.00 26.39
N ARG A 490 -14.02 9.12 26.24
CA ARG A 490 -14.79 8.44 25.17
C ARG A 490 -14.31 8.84 23.78
N GLU A 491 -13.76 10.04 23.64
CA GLU A 491 -13.21 10.57 22.39
C GLU A 491 -11.70 10.35 22.24
N GLY A 492 -11.12 9.56 23.14
CA GLY A 492 -9.69 9.25 23.17
C GLY A 492 -9.15 8.69 21.85
N PRO A 493 -7.81 8.71 21.67
CA PRO A 493 -7.19 8.16 20.48
C PRO A 493 -7.57 6.70 20.26
N ARG A 494 -7.93 6.39 19.01
CA ARG A 494 -8.22 5.02 18.53
C ARG A 494 -6.95 4.26 18.12
N ASP A 495 -5.78 4.87 18.30
CA ASP A 495 -4.49 4.24 18.01
C ASP A 495 -4.22 3.10 19.00
N ARG A 496 -4.22 1.87 18.48
CA ARG A 496 -4.06 0.65 19.26
C ARG A 496 -2.65 0.53 19.83
N ASP A 497 -1.63 1.04 19.14
CA ASP A 497 -0.25 0.97 19.60
C ASP A 497 0.01 1.96 20.72
N ALA A 498 -0.54 3.18 20.61
CA ALA A 498 -0.43 4.17 21.68
C ALA A 498 -1.14 3.71 22.96
N ARG A 499 -2.31 3.07 22.83
CA ARG A 499 -3.04 2.49 23.98
C ARG A 499 -2.25 1.33 24.61
N PHE A 500 -1.69 0.44 23.80
CA PHE A 500 -0.83 -0.63 24.29
C PHE A 500 0.37 -0.07 25.05
N ALA A 501 1.08 0.92 24.48
CA ALA A 501 2.19 1.59 25.13
C ALA A 501 1.77 2.20 26.48
N ALA A 502 0.62 2.89 26.54
CA ALA A 502 0.09 3.44 27.78
C ALA A 502 -0.20 2.37 28.84
N VAL A 503 -0.82 1.26 28.49
CA VAL A 503 -1.11 0.16 29.43
C VAL A 503 0.18 -0.42 30.02
N VAL A 504 1.16 -0.77 29.17
CA VAL A 504 2.45 -1.30 29.62
C VAL A 504 3.17 -0.31 30.53
N THR A 505 3.16 0.97 30.14
CA THR A 505 3.76 2.04 30.94
C THR A 505 3.10 2.17 32.30
N LEU A 506 1.76 2.28 32.35
CA LEU A 506 1.02 2.45 33.60
C LEU A 506 1.22 1.27 34.56
N LEU A 507 1.27 0.03 34.05
CA LEU A 507 1.59 -1.14 34.88
C LEU A 507 2.99 -1.05 35.49
N ARG A 508 3.98 -0.64 34.70
CA ARG A 508 5.36 -0.44 35.16
C ARG A 508 5.53 0.77 36.09
N LEU A 509 4.66 1.76 35.99
CA LEU A 509 4.60 2.88 36.94
C LEU A 509 3.84 2.52 38.22
N GLY A 510 3.40 1.27 38.40
CA GLY A 510 2.61 0.86 39.58
C GLY A 510 1.16 1.32 39.58
N ARG A 511 0.64 1.76 38.44
CA ARG A 511 -0.71 2.30 38.26
C ARG A 511 -1.61 1.34 37.50
N ALA A 512 -1.76 0.14 38.06
CA ALA A 512 -2.63 -0.91 37.50
C ALA A 512 -4.10 -0.49 37.41
N ASP A 513 -4.53 0.40 38.31
CA ASP A 513 -5.84 1.06 38.31
C ASP A 513 -6.07 1.86 37.02
N LEU A 514 -5.11 2.70 36.65
CA LEU A 514 -5.17 3.51 35.42
C LEU A 514 -4.99 2.65 34.17
N ALA A 515 -4.13 1.62 34.24
CA ALA A 515 -3.93 0.69 33.14
C ALA A 515 -5.22 -0.05 32.77
N GLU A 516 -6.00 -0.48 33.77
CA GLU A 516 -7.29 -1.11 33.55
C GLU A 516 -8.26 -0.18 32.84
N ALA A 517 -8.37 1.05 33.35
CA ALA A 517 -9.27 2.04 32.80
C ALA A 517 -8.91 2.42 31.36
N ALA A 518 -7.62 2.50 31.03
CA ALA A 518 -7.13 2.70 29.66
C ALA A 518 -7.32 1.47 28.75
N GLY A 519 -7.35 0.26 29.31
CA GLY A 519 -7.32 -1.02 28.60
C GLY A 519 -8.67 -1.59 28.11
N LYS A 520 -9.81 -1.05 28.54
CA LYS A 520 -11.17 -1.61 28.37
C LYS A 520 -11.69 -1.89 26.93
N VAL A 521 -10.87 -1.82 25.87
CA VAL A 521 -11.38 -1.71 24.48
C VAL A 521 -10.87 -2.78 23.51
N GLN A 522 -10.03 -3.77 23.87
CA GLN A 522 -9.59 -4.79 22.89
C GLN A 522 -9.58 -6.26 23.36
N PRO A 523 -10.22 -7.18 22.60
CA PRO A 523 -10.27 -8.61 22.90
C PRO A 523 -9.07 -9.44 22.38
N ASP A 524 -8.14 -8.86 21.62
CA ASP A 524 -7.06 -9.64 20.96
C ASP A 524 -5.81 -9.89 21.83
N GLN A 525 -5.71 -9.24 22.99
CA GLN A 525 -4.68 -9.47 24.01
C GLN A 525 -5.35 -9.30 25.38
N SER A 526 -5.46 -10.35 26.19
CA SER A 526 -5.99 -10.19 27.55
C SER A 526 -5.02 -9.30 28.33
N LEU A 527 -5.55 -8.23 28.94
CA LEU A 527 -4.82 -7.38 29.86
C LEU A 527 -4.10 -8.22 30.94
N ASP A 528 -4.70 -9.36 31.31
CA ASP A 528 -4.15 -10.33 32.25
C ASP A 528 -2.81 -10.92 31.80
N ALA A 529 -2.63 -11.17 30.50
CA ALA A 529 -1.36 -11.66 29.97
C ALA A 529 -0.24 -10.61 30.04
N ILE A 530 -0.59 -9.31 30.00
CA ILE A 530 0.38 -8.22 30.20
C ILE A 530 0.64 -8.05 31.70
N ARG A 531 -0.41 -8.04 32.53
CA ARG A 531 -0.34 -7.89 34.00
C ARG A 531 0.52 -8.94 34.67
N SER A 532 0.44 -10.20 34.23
CA SER A 532 1.26 -11.28 34.81
C SER A 532 2.76 -11.14 34.51
N ARG A 533 3.14 -10.22 33.61
CA ARG A 533 4.51 -10.06 33.11
C ARG A 533 5.10 -8.67 33.34
N VAL A 534 4.24 -7.67 33.53
CA VAL A 534 4.64 -6.25 33.67
C VAL A 534 4.14 -5.70 34.99
N GLY A 535 5.09 -5.29 35.83
CA GLY A 535 4.86 -4.58 37.10
C GLY A 535 5.96 -3.56 37.38
N PRO A 536 5.93 -2.90 38.55
CA PRO A 536 6.88 -1.84 38.92
C PRO A 536 8.35 -2.23 38.84
N ASP A 537 8.64 -3.49 39.16
CA ASP A 537 10.00 -4.01 39.26
C ASP A 537 10.42 -4.80 38.01
N SER A 538 9.59 -4.78 36.95
CA SER A 538 9.96 -5.41 35.68
C SER A 538 11.20 -4.74 35.07
N PRO A 539 12.00 -5.45 34.26
CA PRO A 539 13.13 -4.87 33.52
C PRO A 539 12.68 -3.96 32.36
N ALA A 540 13.48 -2.95 31.98
CA ALA A 540 13.08 -1.91 31.01
C ALA A 540 12.78 -2.43 29.60
N ASP A 541 13.25 -3.63 29.26
CA ASP A 541 13.00 -4.35 28.00
C ASP A 541 11.54 -4.76 27.80
N VAL A 542 10.69 -4.69 28.84
CA VAL A 542 9.22 -4.85 28.68
C VAL A 542 8.58 -3.64 28.01
N CYS A 543 9.23 -2.48 28.03
CA CYS A 543 8.76 -1.21 27.46
C CYS A 543 9.02 -1.15 25.95
N VAL A 544 8.40 -2.05 25.20
CA VAL A 544 8.53 -2.15 23.75
C VAL A 544 7.19 -1.91 23.07
N ASN A 545 7.23 -1.60 21.77
CA ASN A 545 5.99 -1.48 20.99
C ASN A 545 5.23 -2.81 20.87
N ARG A 546 3.96 -2.72 20.47
CA ARG A 546 3.05 -3.87 20.38
C ARG A 546 3.53 -4.98 19.45
N SER A 547 4.15 -4.64 18.32
CA SER A 547 4.70 -5.65 17.39
C SER A 547 5.87 -6.42 18.00
N ALA A 548 6.81 -5.74 18.66
CA ALA A 548 7.93 -6.36 19.35
C ALA A 548 7.43 -7.28 20.48
N TRP A 549 6.43 -6.83 21.25
CA TRP A 549 5.79 -7.66 22.27
C TRP A 549 5.19 -8.96 21.69
N ARG A 550 4.45 -8.88 20.58
CA ARG A 550 3.89 -10.06 19.90
C ARG A 550 4.96 -11.02 19.40
N SER A 551 6.03 -10.49 18.82
CA SER A 551 7.16 -11.30 18.36
C SER A 551 7.82 -12.05 19.51
N ARG A 552 7.99 -11.39 20.68
CA ARG A 552 8.51 -12.02 21.91
C ARG A 552 7.62 -13.18 22.36
N LEU A 553 6.31 -12.95 22.51
CA LEU A 553 5.37 -14.00 22.90
C LEU A 553 5.35 -15.19 21.92
N ALA A 554 5.41 -14.92 20.61
CA ALA A 554 5.46 -15.96 19.60
C ALA A 554 6.79 -16.74 19.63
N SER A 555 7.90 -16.09 20.00
CA SER A 555 9.20 -16.76 20.18
C SER A 555 9.22 -17.65 21.42
N GLU A 556 8.62 -17.21 22.53
CA GLU A 556 8.53 -17.97 23.77
C GLU A 556 7.63 -19.19 23.61
N ARG A 557 6.46 -19.06 22.95
CA ARG A 557 5.58 -20.21 22.64
C ARG A 557 6.32 -21.27 21.83
N ARG A 558 7.03 -20.87 20.77
CA ARG A 558 7.85 -21.79 19.97
C ARG A 558 8.99 -22.45 20.73
N ARG A 559 9.47 -21.83 21.83
CA ARG A 559 10.47 -22.46 22.72
C ARG A 559 9.81 -23.48 23.65
N ALA A 560 8.63 -23.16 24.18
CA ALA A 560 7.84 -24.10 24.99
C ALA A 560 7.43 -25.33 24.16
N ASP A 561 6.89 -25.12 22.96
CA ASP A 561 6.49 -26.21 22.04
C ASP A 561 7.66 -27.10 21.55
N ARG A 562 8.90 -26.69 21.77
CA ARG A 562 10.11 -27.48 21.46
C ARG A 562 10.68 -28.21 22.68
N ALA A 563 10.25 -27.82 23.88
CA ALA A 563 10.68 -28.42 25.13
C ALA A 563 9.78 -29.60 25.55
N ASP A 564 8.53 -29.58 25.08
CA ASP A 564 7.58 -30.70 25.10
C ASP A 564 7.79 -31.63 23.90
#